data_AF-A0A401TT52-F1
#
_entry.id   AF-A0A401TT52-F1
#
_cell.length_a   1.000
_cell.length_b   1.000
_cell.length_c   1.000
_cell.angle_alpha   90.00
_cell.angle_beta   90.00
_cell.angle_gamma   90.00
#
_symmetry.space_group_name_H-M   'P 1'
#
loop_
_entity.id
_entity.type
_entity.pdbx_description
1 polymer ?
#
loop_
_entity_poly.entity_id
_entity_poly.type
_entity_poly.pdbx_seq_one_letter_code
_entity_poly.pdbx_strand_id
1 'polypeptide(L)'
;MSHQALVTIILAGLVMGAFGLFWWVGSYSDRVFANRFSTRFPEKTLSYSGDQLGALVQSDLRMKYVFPILFPFDLIVMLALAGAMGAASSHWLTQIYPSAAWLGLVVPAVYLLSDLIEDCLLAWLLLRGDPDAAARSVSALKAITTIKLVSVAASIALMLAAFV
;
A
#
# COMPACT_ATOMS: atom_id res chain seq x y z
N MET A 1 -34.66 0.87 7.45
CA MET A 1 -33.21 0.94 7.75
C MET A 1 -32.86 2.37 8.11
N SER A 2 -32.18 2.64 9.23
CA SER A 2 -31.81 4.01 9.60
C SER A 2 -30.72 4.56 8.67
N HIS A 3 -30.62 5.88 8.55
CA HIS A 3 -29.56 6.53 7.77
C HIS A 3 -28.15 6.09 8.21
N GLN A 4 -27.94 5.94 9.52
CA GLN A 4 -26.66 5.47 10.07
C GLN A 4 -26.33 4.03 9.68
N ALA A 5 -27.33 3.14 9.65
CA ALA A 5 -27.15 1.77 9.21
C ALA A 5 -26.79 1.70 7.71
N LEU A 6 -27.42 2.53 6.87
CA LEU A 6 -27.08 2.64 5.45
C LEU A 6 -25.62 3.07 5.26
N VAL A 7 -25.19 4.14 5.93
CA VAL A 7 -23.82 4.67 5.83
C VAL A 7 -22.80 3.62 6.26
N THR A 8 -23.06 2.92 7.36
CA THR A 8 -22.19 1.85 7.85
C THR A 8 -22.04 0.71 6.83
N ILE A 9 -23.15 0.26 6.22
CA ILE A 9 -23.13 -0.79 5.20
C ILE A 9 -22.33 -0.35 3.97
N ILE A 10 -22.51 0.90 3.52
CA ILE A 10 -21.77 1.46 2.39
C ILE A 10 -20.26 1.49 2.71
N LEU A 11 -19.88 1.99 3.87
CA LEU A 11 -18.47 2.09 4.28
C LEU A 11 -17.82 0.70 4.41
N ALA A 12 -18.51 -0.26 5.03
CA ALA A 12 -18.05 -1.64 5.10
C ALA A 12 -17.90 -2.26 3.69
N GLY A 13 -18.85 -2.00 2.79
CA GLY A 13 -18.79 -2.41 1.39
C GLY A 13 -17.59 -1.84 0.64
N LEU A 14 -17.29 -0.55 0.85
CA LEU A 14 -16.12 0.11 0.26
C LEU A 14 -14.81 -0.50 0.77
N VAL A 15 -14.70 -0.76 2.07
CA VAL A 15 -13.53 -1.42 2.67
C VAL A 15 -13.33 -2.80 2.06
N MET A 16 -14.38 -3.62 2.02
CA MET A 16 -14.31 -4.96 1.41
C MET A 16 -13.92 -4.89 -0.07
N GLY A 17 -14.48 -3.95 -0.82
CA GLY A 17 -14.12 -3.71 -2.22
C GLY A 17 -12.64 -3.33 -2.39
N ALA A 18 -12.12 -2.45 -1.53
CA ALA A 18 -10.71 -2.05 -1.55
C ALA A 18 -9.76 -3.22 -1.25
N PHE A 19 -10.07 -4.05 -0.25
CA PHE A 19 -9.30 -5.27 0.04
C PHE A 19 -9.38 -6.31 -1.10
N GLY A 20 -10.56 -6.45 -1.72
CA GLY A 20 -10.73 -7.29 -2.91
C GLY A 20 -9.85 -6.82 -4.07
N LEU A 21 -9.81 -5.51 -4.32
CA LEU A 21 -8.94 -4.92 -5.34
C LEU A 21 -7.46 -5.14 -5.01
N PHE A 22 -7.04 -4.89 -3.77
CA PHE A 22 -5.67 -5.15 -3.29
C PHE A 22 -5.26 -6.60 -3.56
N TRP A 23 -6.12 -7.56 -3.21
CA TRP A 23 -5.85 -8.98 -3.44
C TRP A 23 -5.74 -9.31 -4.93
N TRP A 24 -6.64 -8.76 -5.75
CA TRP A 24 -6.65 -8.99 -7.19
C TRP A 24 -5.40 -8.44 -7.87
N VAL A 25 -5.02 -7.18 -7.59
CA VAL A 25 -3.78 -6.58 -8.11
C VAL A 25 -2.57 -7.34 -7.60
N GLY A 26 -2.55 -7.73 -6.32
CA GLY A 26 -1.47 -8.55 -5.75
C GLY A 26 -1.29 -9.88 -6.48
N SER A 27 -2.38 -10.58 -6.79
CA SER A 27 -2.34 -11.84 -7.55
C SER A 27 -1.88 -11.63 -9.00
N TYR A 28 -2.32 -10.55 -9.64
CA TYR A 28 -1.85 -10.17 -10.97
C TYR A 28 -0.34 -9.93 -10.98
N SER A 29 0.16 -9.12 -10.05
CA SER A 29 1.58 -8.80 -9.92
C SER A 29 2.40 -10.05 -9.62
N ASP A 30 1.97 -10.93 -8.71
CA ASP A 30 2.69 -12.16 -8.41
C ASP A 30 2.88 -13.05 -9.65
N ARG A 31 1.87 -13.14 -10.54
CA ARG A 31 1.99 -13.89 -11.80
C ARG A 31 3.02 -13.28 -12.75
N VAL A 32 3.18 -11.96 -12.77
CA VAL A 32 4.20 -11.28 -13.59
C VAL A 32 5.61 -11.60 -13.08
N PHE A 33 5.78 -11.79 -11.76
CA PHE A 33 7.07 -12.04 -11.12
C PHE A 33 7.46 -13.52 -10.95
N ALA A 34 6.48 -14.43 -10.93
CA ALA A 34 6.63 -15.85 -10.56
C ALA A 34 7.72 -16.64 -11.30
N ASN A 35 8.14 -16.20 -12.49
CA ASN A 35 9.15 -16.90 -13.29
C ASN A 35 10.58 -16.37 -13.14
N ARG A 36 10.78 -15.28 -12.37
CA ARG A 36 12.09 -14.60 -12.26
C ARG A 36 12.53 -14.34 -10.84
N PHE A 37 11.58 -14.16 -9.92
CA PHE A 37 11.85 -13.89 -8.51
C PHE A 37 10.95 -14.74 -7.62
N SER A 38 11.44 -15.13 -6.44
CA SER A 38 10.72 -16.01 -5.51
C SER A 38 9.43 -15.38 -4.97
N THR A 39 9.40 -14.04 -4.84
CA THR A 39 8.25 -13.25 -4.40
C THR A 39 8.32 -11.83 -4.98
N ARG A 40 7.21 -11.08 -4.94
CA ARG A 40 7.22 -9.62 -5.15
C ARG A 40 8.02 -8.97 -4.01
N PHE A 41 9.24 -8.54 -4.29
CA PHE A 41 10.02 -7.62 -3.47
C PHE A 41 10.27 -6.36 -4.33
N PRO A 42 10.42 -5.16 -3.77
CA PRO A 42 10.57 -4.79 -2.34
C PRO A 42 9.31 -4.73 -1.48
N GLU A 43 8.15 -4.57 -2.08
CA GLU A 43 6.98 -4.08 -1.32
C GLU A 43 6.35 -5.06 -0.33
N LYS A 44 6.61 -6.38 -0.47
CA LYS A 44 6.07 -7.40 0.47
C LYS A 44 7.07 -7.87 1.52
N THR A 45 8.35 -7.52 1.40
CA THR A 45 9.37 -8.04 2.32
C THR A 45 10.56 -7.10 2.50
N LEU A 46 11.07 -7.04 3.72
CA LEU A 46 12.32 -6.36 4.05
C LEU A 46 13.56 -7.25 3.80
N SER A 47 13.37 -8.50 3.38
CA SER A 47 14.42 -9.52 3.26
C SER A 47 15.12 -9.56 1.91
N TYR A 48 15.28 -8.42 1.23
CA TYR A 48 16.02 -8.33 -0.04
C TYR A 48 17.35 -7.57 0.11
N SER A 49 18.33 -7.90 -0.74
CA SER A 49 19.66 -7.25 -0.78
C SER A 49 19.75 -6.18 -1.86
N GLY A 50 20.82 -5.36 -1.81
CA GLY A 50 21.17 -4.43 -2.88
C GLY A 50 21.37 -5.12 -4.22
N ASP A 51 22.01 -6.29 -4.23
CA ASP A 51 22.24 -7.05 -5.46
C ASP A 51 20.93 -7.56 -6.08
N GLN A 52 19.96 -7.97 -5.26
CA GLN A 52 18.63 -8.37 -5.74
C GLN A 52 17.88 -7.20 -6.35
N LEU A 53 17.93 -6.02 -5.73
CA LEU A 53 17.34 -4.81 -6.29
C LEU A 53 18.07 -4.35 -7.56
N GLY A 54 19.41 -4.47 -7.58
CA GLY A 54 20.27 -4.24 -8.73
C GLY A 54 19.89 -5.12 -9.92
N ALA A 55 19.69 -6.41 -9.68
CA ALA A 55 19.23 -7.35 -10.70
C ALA A 55 17.84 -6.99 -11.23
N LEU A 56 16.94 -6.53 -10.37
CA LEU A 56 15.60 -6.09 -10.76
C LEU A 56 15.64 -4.85 -11.66
N VAL A 57 16.42 -3.81 -11.33
CA VAL A 57 16.52 -2.59 -12.15
C VAL A 57 17.17 -2.84 -13.52
N GLN A 58 17.98 -3.89 -13.64
CA GLN A 58 18.57 -4.33 -14.91
C GLN A 58 17.70 -5.32 -15.69
N SER A 59 16.65 -5.86 -15.08
CA SER A 59 15.79 -6.86 -15.71
C SER A 59 14.85 -6.27 -16.77
N ASP A 60 14.41 -7.13 -17.68
CA ASP A 60 13.33 -6.86 -18.64
C ASP A 60 11.98 -6.60 -17.95
N LEU A 61 11.84 -7.04 -16.70
CA LEU A 61 10.64 -6.83 -15.88
C LEU A 61 10.51 -5.39 -15.36
N ARG A 62 11.58 -4.59 -15.35
CA ARG A 62 11.55 -3.23 -14.77
C ARG A 62 10.40 -2.38 -15.32
N MET A 63 10.16 -2.43 -16.63
CA MET A 63 9.11 -1.64 -17.26
C MET A 63 7.72 -2.17 -16.94
N LYS A 64 7.56 -3.49 -16.86
CA LYS A 64 6.29 -4.13 -16.44
C LYS A 64 5.96 -3.84 -14.97
N TYR A 65 7.00 -3.66 -14.16
CA TYR A 65 6.85 -3.27 -12.77
C TYR A 65 6.44 -1.79 -12.66
N VAL A 66 7.12 -0.88 -13.36
CA VAL A 66 6.70 0.53 -13.37
C VAL A 66 5.28 0.69 -13.93
N PHE A 67 5.00 0.04 -15.05
CA PHE A 67 3.70 0.07 -15.71
C PHE A 67 3.27 -1.32 -16.20
N PRO A 68 2.09 -1.82 -15.82
CA PRO A 68 1.02 -1.11 -15.12
C PRO A 68 1.01 -1.29 -13.59
N ILE A 69 1.99 -2.01 -13.01
CA ILE A 69 1.91 -2.49 -11.62
C ILE A 69 1.99 -1.34 -10.61
N LEU A 70 3.12 -0.61 -10.52
CA LEU A 70 3.26 0.55 -9.64
C LEU A 70 2.27 1.64 -10.05
N PHE A 71 2.25 1.95 -11.35
CA PHE A 71 1.33 2.91 -11.93
C PHE A 71 0.62 2.30 -13.14
N PRO A 72 -0.72 2.28 -13.21
CA PRO A 72 -1.66 2.92 -12.28
C PRO A 72 -2.20 2.00 -11.18
N PHE A 73 -1.93 0.69 -11.20
CA PHE A 73 -2.68 -0.25 -10.37
C PHE A 73 -2.46 -0.04 -8.88
N ASP A 74 -1.22 0.09 -8.42
CA ASP A 74 -0.96 0.32 -7.00
C ASP A 74 -1.52 1.67 -6.53
N LEU A 75 -1.38 2.71 -7.35
CA LEU A 75 -1.97 4.02 -7.06
C LEU A 75 -3.49 3.92 -6.81
N ILE A 76 -4.22 3.16 -7.62
CA ILE A 76 -5.66 2.96 -7.42
C ILE A 76 -5.92 2.17 -6.13
N VAL A 77 -5.12 1.13 -5.87
CA VAL A 77 -5.24 0.29 -4.67
C VAL A 77 -4.99 1.11 -3.39
N MET A 78 -3.88 1.85 -3.32
CA MET A 78 -3.54 2.64 -2.13
C MET A 78 -4.58 3.74 -1.87
N LEU A 79 -5.11 4.39 -2.91
CA LEU A 79 -6.18 5.39 -2.77
C LEU A 79 -7.48 4.74 -2.29
N ALA A 80 -7.85 3.58 -2.85
CA ALA A 80 -9.04 2.86 -2.43
C ALA A 80 -8.94 2.39 -0.98
N LEU A 81 -7.80 1.81 -0.59
CA LEU A 81 -7.55 1.35 0.79
C LEU A 81 -7.53 2.52 1.77
N ALA A 82 -6.69 3.53 1.53
CA ALA A 82 -6.57 4.68 2.43
C ALA A 82 -7.89 5.46 2.52
N GLY A 83 -8.58 5.66 1.40
CA GLY A 83 -9.86 6.36 1.35
C GLY A 83 -10.97 5.59 2.08
N ALA A 84 -11.12 4.29 1.81
CA ALA A 84 -12.15 3.47 2.45
C ALA A 84 -11.90 3.29 3.94
N MET A 85 -10.67 2.93 4.35
CA MET A 85 -10.31 2.83 5.76
C MET A 85 -10.41 4.17 6.47
N GLY A 86 -10.01 5.27 5.80
CA GLY A 86 -10.08 6.62 6.35
C GLY A 86 -11.51 7.06 6.64
N ALA A 87 -12.38 6.93 5.64
CA ALA A 87 -13.80 7.26 5.78
C ALA A 87 -14.49 6.39 6.83
N ALA A 88 -14.25 5.08 6.82
CA ALA A 88 -14.83 4.13 7.77
C ALA A 88 -14.39 4.43 9.21
N SER A 89 -13.07 4.50 9.43
CA SER A 89 -12.50 4.75 10.77
C SER A 89 -12.92 6.09 11.33
N SER A 90 -12.89 7.15 10.51
CA SER A 90 -13.31 8.50 10.95
C SER A 90 -14.80 8.53 11.31
N HIS A 91 -15.65 7.92 10.49
CA HIS A 91 -17.09 7.85 10.76
C HIS A 91 -17.39 7.12 12.06
N TRP A 92 -16.82 5.93 12.26
CA TRP A 92 -17.10 5.12 13.45
C TRP A 92 -16.47 5.72 14.72
N LEU A 93 -15.24 6.23 14.66
CA LEU A 93 -14.62 6.94 15.79
C LEU A 93 -15.39 8.18 16.19
N THR A 94 -16.00 8.91 15.24
CA THR A 94 -16.83 10.09 15.57
C THR A 94 -18.01 9.72 16.47
N GLN A 95 -18.49 8.47 16.41
CA GLN A 95 -19.61 8.00 17.23
C GLN A 95 -19.18 7.58 18.64
N ILE A 96 -17.97 7.05 18.79
CA ILE A 96 -17.50 6.44 20.05
C ILE A 96 -16.50 7.36 20.80
N TYR A 97 -15.53 7.92 20.07
CA TYR A 97 -14.47 8.78 20.59
C TYR A 97 -14.27 10.02 19.69
N PRO A 98 -15.17 11.03 19.77
CA PRO A 98 -15.14 12.19 18.88
C PRO A 98 -13.81 12.96 18.90
N SER A 99 -13.15 13.05 20.06
CA SER A 99 -11.85 13.72 20.21
C SER A 99 -10.70 13.01 19.49
N ALA A 100 -10.86 11.72 19.16
CA ALA A 100 -9.88 10.89 18.49
C ALA A 100 -10.22 10.64 17.01
N ALA A 101 -11.36 11.12 16.50
CA ALA A 101 -11.84 10.83 15.14
C ALA A 101 -10.88 11.26 14.02
N TRP A 102 -10.02 12.25 14.29
CA TRP A 102 -8.97 12.70 13.37
C TRP A 102 -7.92 11.62 13.09
N LEU A 103 -7.67 10.70 14.04
CA LEU A 103 -6.78 9.56 13.84
C LEU A 103 -7.27 8.65 12.72
N GLY A 104 -8.60 8.56 12.57
CA GLY A 104 -9.24 7.81 11.48
C GLY A 104 -8.83 8.32 10.11
N LEU A 105 -8.44 9.59 9.96
CA LEU A 105 -7.94 10.15 8.69
C LEU A 105 -6.41 10.18 8.62
N VAL A 106 -5.75 10.53 9.72
CA VAL A 106 -4.29 10.70 9.74
C VAL A 106 -3.56 9.38 9.55
N VAL A 107 -3.97 8.30 10.21
CA VAL A 107 -3.26 7.02 10.12
C VAL A 107 -3.31 6.44 8.69
N PRO A 108 -4.46 6.39 8.00
CA PRO A 108 -4.51 5.98 6.60
C PRO A 108 -3.81 6.94 5.64
N ALA A 109 -3.77 8.24 5.95
CA ALA A 109 -3.01 9.22 5.15
C ALA A 109 -1.50 8.99 5.24
N VAL A 110 -0.96 8.64 6.42
CA VAL A 110 0.45 8.26 6.58
C VAL A 110 0.76 7.01 5.75
N TYR A 111 -0.12 6.02 5.76
CA TYR A 111 -0.02 4.85 4.88
C TYR A 111 0.08 5.29 3.41
N LEU A 112 -0.91 6.04 2.91
CA LEU A 112 -0.96 6.50 1.53
C LEU A 112 0.31 7.25 1.11
N LEU A 113 0.77 8.18 1.94
CA LEU A 113 1.96 8.99 1.64
C LEU A 113 3.22 8.13 1.62
N SER A 114 3.37 7.19 2.57
CA SER A 114 4.53 6.30 2.59
C SER A 114 4.56 5.36 1.38
N ASP A 115 3.41 4.81 0.98
CA ASP A 115 3.27 3.95 -0.20
C ASP A 115 3.59 4.72 -1.48
N LEU A 116 3.04 5.94 -1.62
CA LEU A 116 3.31 6.79 -2.79
C LEU A 116 4.79 7.18 -2.90
N ILE A 117 5.45 7.52 -1.78
CA ILE A 117 6.88 7.83 -1.74
C ILE A 117 7.70 6.59 -2.14
N GLU A 118 7.35 5.41 -1.62
CA GLU A 118 7.99 4.15 -1.98
C GLU A 118 7.87 3.88 -3.48
N ASP A 119 6.66 3.96 -4.03
CA ASP A 119 6.38 3.69 -5.44
C ASP A 119 7.08 4.68 -6.37
N CYS A 120 7.13 5.97 -5.99
CA CYS A 120 7.87 6.97 -6.75
C CYS A 120 9.36 6.69 -6.74
N LEU A 121 9.93 6.32 -5.59
CA LEU A 121 11.35 5.99 -5.47
C LEU A 121 11.68 4.71 -6.25
N LEU A 122 10.86 3.67 -6.15
CA LEU A 122 11.01 2.44 -6.92
C LEU A 122 10.91 2.70 -8.41
N ALA A 123 9.88 3.43 -8.85
CA ALA A 123 9.71 3.78 -10.25
C ALA A 123 10.92 4.55 -10.78
N TRP A 124 11.42 5.53 -10.02
CA TRP A 124 12.61 6.29 -10.39
C TRP A 124 13.84 5.39 -10.54
N LEU A 125 14.09 4.48 -9.59
CA LEU A 125 15.21 3.53 -9.64
C LEU A 125 15.11 2.58 -10.84
N LEU A 126 13.92 2.04 -11.09
CA LEU A 126 13.64 1.12 -12.19
C LEU A 126 13.80 1.79 -13.56
N LEU A 127 13.33 3.03 -13.69
CA LEU A 127 13.48 3.82 -14.91
C LEU A 127 14.93 4.24 -15.16
N ARG A 128 15.68 4.54 -14.09
CA ARG A 128 17.10 4.87 -14.18
C ARG A 128 17.94 3.65 -14.58
N GLY A 129 17.60 2.46 -14.10
CA GLY A 129 18.29 1.21 -14.46
C GLY A 129 19.72 1.09 -13.91
N ASP A 130 20.07 1.89 -12.90
CA ASP A 130 21.41 1.99 -12.31
C ASP A 130 21.49 1.08 -11.06
N PRO A 131 22.22 -0.04 -11.10
CA PRO A 131 22.29 -1.00 -9.99
C PRO A 131 23.00 -0.43 -8.75
N ASP A 132 23.94 0.50 -8.93
CA ASP A 132 24.68 1.10 -7.81
C ASP A 132 23.78 2.11 -7.08
N ALA A 133 22.99 2.88 -7.84
CA ALA A 133 21.95 3.73 -7.24
C ALA A 133 20.92 2.89 -6.48
N ALA A 134 20.50 1.75 -7.05
CA ALA A 134 19.58 0.83 -6.42
C ALA A 134 20.13 0.29 -5.09
N ALA A 135 21.37 -0.19 -5.07
CA ALA A 135 22.02 -0.71 -3.87
C ALA A 135 22.11 0.34 -2.75
N ARG A 136 22.44 1.60 -3.09
CA ARG A 136 22.49 2.70 -2.11
C ARG A 136 21.12 3.06 -1.54
N SER A 137 20.05 2.89 -2.31
CA SER A 137 18.68 3.23 -1.90
C SER A 137 17.98 2.16 -1.07
N VAL A 138 18.55 0.96 -0.90
CA VAL A 138 17.91 -0.15 -0.17
C VAL A 138 17.52 0.23 1.25
N SER A 139 18.40 0.89 1.99
CA SER A 139 18.12 1.26 3.39
C SER A 139 16.92 2.22 3.47
N ALA A 140 16.88 3.22 2.59
CA ALA A 140 15.77 4.17 2.51
C ALA A 140 14.45 3.46 2.13
N LEU A 141 14.48 2.60 1.10
CA LEU A 141 13.30 1.82 0.71
C LEU A 141 12.78 0.99 1.88
N LYS A 142 13.63 0.21 2.55
CA LYS A 142 13.21 -0.60 3.71
C LYS A 142 12.62 0.22 4.85
N ALA A 143 13.16 1.41 5.12
CA ALA A 143 12.62 2.32 6.12
C ALA A 143 11.21 2.78 5.74
N ILE A 144 11.00 3.17 4.47
CA ILE A 144 9.69 3.59 3.97
C ILE A 144 8.70 2.41 3.98
N THR A 145 9.10 1.23 3.49
CA THR A 145 8.28 0.01 3.52
C THR A 145 7.87 -0.34 4.95
N THR A 146 8.77 -0.15 5.94
CA THR A 146 8.44 -0.37 7.36
C THR A 146 7.36 0.59 7.84
N ILE A 147 7.47 1.88 7.52
CA ILE A 147 6.44 2.88 7.86
C ILE A 147 5.10 2.51 7.21
N LYS A 148 5.12 2.09 5.94
CA LYS A 148 3.94 1.61 5.21
C LYS A 148 3.28 0.43 5.91
N LEU A 149 4.04 -0.61 6.24
CA LEU A 149 3.52 -1.82 6.87
C LEU A 149 2.94 -1.54 8.27
N VAL A 150 3.61 -0.70 9.06
CA VAL A 150 3.12 -0.31 10.39
C VAL A 150 1.86 0.54 10.29
N SER A 151 1.81 1.50 9.36
CA SER A 151 0.67 2.41 9.20
C SER A 151 -0.57 1.72 8.62
N VAL A 152 -0.42 0.79 7.67
CA VAL A 152 -1.55 -0.02 7.17
C VAL A 152 -2.08 -0.96 8.27
N ALA A 153 -1.19 -1.60 9.04
CA ALA A 153 -1.61 -2.44 10.17
C ALA A 153 -2.34 -1.62 11.25
N ALA A 154 -1.83 -0.42 11.56
CA ALA A 154 -2.47 0.50 12.51
C ALA A 154 -3.83 0.99 11.98
N SER A 155 -3.96 1.24 10.68
CA SER A 155 -5.23 1.64 10.05
C SER A 155 -6.28 0.53 10.15
N ILE A 156 -5.88 -0.72 9.89
CA ILE A 156 -6.75 -1.89 10.04
C ILE A 156 -7.18 -2.05 11.51
N ALA A 157 -6.23 -1.99 12.45
CA ALA A 157 -6.51 -2.13 13.87
C ALA A 157 -7.46 -1.02 14.37
N LEU A 158 -7.22 0.22 13.96
CA LEU A 158 -8.06 1.37 14.31
C LEU A 158 -9.47 1.22 13.75
N MET A 159 -9.59 0.82 12.48
CA MET A 159 -10.87 0.57 11.83
C MET A 159 -11.67 -0.51 12.55
N LEU A 160 -11.03 -1.65 12.87
CA LEU A 160 -11.67 -2.75 13.58
C LEU A 160 -12.08 -2.35 15.00
N ALA A 161 -11.21 -1.64 15.72
CA ALA A 161 -11.50 -1.17 17.08
C ALA A 161 -12.63 -0.13 17.11
N ALA A 162 -12.80 0.67 16.05
CA ALA A 162 -13.88 1.63 15.93
C ALA A 162 -15.21 0.98 15.52
N PHE A 163 -15.17 -0.19 14.88
CA PHE A 163 -16.37 -0.90 14.41
C PHE A 163 -17.06 -1.72 15.52
N VAL A 164 -16.30 -2.20 16.51
CA VAL A 164 -16.77 -2.99 17.66
C VAL A 164 -17.33 -2.10 18.75
#